data_AF-A0A3D5R5U3-F1
#
_entry.id   AF-A0A3D5R5U3-F1
#
_cell.length_a   1.000
_cell.length_b   1.000
_cell.length_c   1.000
_cell.angle_alpha   90.00
_cell.angle_beta   90.00
_cell.angle_gamma   90.00
#
_symmetry.space_group_name_H-M   'P 1'
#
loop_
_entity.id
_entity.type
_entity.pdbx_description
1 polymer ?
#
loop_
_entity_poly.entity_id
_entity_poly.type
_entity_poly.pdbx_seq_one_letter_code
_entity_poly.pdbx_strand_id
1 'polypeptide(L)'
;MKDTYILAIETSCDETAAAVVKNGRKVLSNVISSQIEIHQKYGGVVPEIASRKHIENINIIIDRALKESKKTFNDIHAIAVTYGPGLVGALLVG
;
A
#
# COMPACT_ATOMS: atom_id res chain seq x y z
N MET A 1 14.87 17.88 16.59
CA MET A 1 13.46 17.42 16.49
C MET A 1 13.42 15.92 16.62
N LYS A 2 12.35 15.35 17.19
CA LYS A 2 12.11 13.89 17.16
C LYS A 2 11.79 13.45 15.73
N ASP A 3 12.24 12.27 15.36
CA ASP A 3 11.88 11.66 14.08
C ASP A 3 10.39 11.28 14.05
N THR A 4 9.76 11.49 12.90
CA THR A 4 8.38 11.09 12.59
C THR A 4 8.41 9.97 11.55
N TYR A 5 7.66 8.90 11.79
CA TYR A 5 7.54 7.78 10.86
C TYR A 5 6.10 7.66 10.36
N ILE A 6 5.92 7.59 9.04
CA ILE A 6 4.64 7.55 8.37
C ILE A 6 4.52 6.19 7.67
N LEU A 7 3.44 5.46 7.91
CA LEU A 7 3.05 4.31 7.08
C LEU A 7 2.16 4.82 5.94
N ALA A 8 2.63 4.69 4.71
CA ALA A 8 1.86 5.04 3.51
C ALA A 8 1.26 3.79 2.88
N ILE A 9 0.01 3.86 2.43
CA ILE A 9 -0.75 2.77 1.78
C ILE A 9 -1.30 3.30 0.45
N GLU A 10 -1.12 2.51 -0.60
CA GLU A 10 -1.58 2.82 -1.97
C GLU A 10 -2.35 1.63 -2.55
N THR A 11 -3.60 1.88 -2.94
CA THR A 11 -4.57 0.90 -3.48
C THR A 11 -5.47 1.52 -4.58
N SER A 12 -5.02 2.53 -5.30
CA SER A 12 -5.89 3.26 -6.25
C SER A 12 -6.26 2.48 -7.51
N CYS A 13 -5.44 1.52 -7.96
CA CYS A 13 -5.64 0.78 -9.20
C CYS A 13 -5.39 -0.73 -9.03
N ASP A 14 -4.23 -1.25 -9.44
CA ASP A 14 -3.94 -2.70 -9.50
C ASP A 14 -2.64 -3.08 -8.76
N GLU A 15 -2.12 -2.17 -7.93
CA GLU A 15 -0.98 -2.41 -7.05
C GLU A 15 -1.37 -2.20 -5.60
N THR A 16 -1.12 -3.19 -4.75
CA THR A 16 -1.20 -3.02 -3.29
C THR A 16 0.18 -2.66 -2.80
N ALA A 17 0.37 -1.45 -2.32
CA ALA A 17 1.67 -1.01 -1.85
C ALA A 17 1.63 -0.42 -0.43
N ALA A 18 2.70 -0.65 0.31
CA ALA A 18 2.93 0.01 1.59
C ALA A 18 4.40 0.42 1.75
N ALA A 19 4.62 1.58 2.36
CA ALA A 19 5.95 2.13 2.59
C ALA A 19 6.05 2.76 3.98
N VAL A 20 7.22 2.66 4.62
CA VAL A 20 7.51 3.44 5.82
C VAL A 20 8.44 4.59 5.46
N VAL A 21 8.01 5.82 5.71
CA VAL A 21 8.73 7.05 5.36
C VAL A 21 9.12 7.80 6.63
N LYS A 22 10.41 8.10 6.77
CA LYS A 22 10.98 8.93 7.83
C LYS A 22 10.93 10.41 7.43
N ASN A 23 10.33 11.23 8.28
CA ASN A 23 10.23 12.69 8.16
C ASN A 23 9.72 13.15 6.78
N GLY A 24 8.83 12.37 6.15
CA GLY A 24 8.26 12.65 4.82
C GLY A 24 9.25 12.69 3.66
N ARG A 25 10.52 12.31 3.87
CA ARG A 25 11.58 12.49 2.86
C ARG A 25 12.42 11.23 2.60
N LYS A 26 12.60 10.39 3.62
CA LYS A 26 13.44 9.20 3.50
C LYS A 26 12.59 7.94 3.54
N VAL A 27 12.53 7.22 2.44
CA VAL A 27 11.89 5.90 2.35
C VAL A 27 12.77 4.88 3.09
N LEU A 28 12.18 4.17 4.05
CA LEU A 28 12.84 3.10 4.81
C LEU A 28 12.46 1.70 4.29
N SER A 29 11.27 1.57 3.72
CA SER A 29 10.78 0.37 3.02
C SER A 29 9.77 0.80 1.96
N ASN A 30 9.63 -0.02 0.91
CA ASN A 30 8.64 0.17 -0.14
C ASN A 30 8.30 -1.20 -0.74
N VAL A 31 7.17 -1.75 -0.34
CA VAL A 31 6.74 -3.10 -0.72
C VAL A 31 5.54 -2.97 -1.64
N ILE A 32 5.60 -3.65 -2.79
CA ILE A 32 4.57 -3.60 -3.84
C ILE A 32 4.16 -5.03 -4.19
N SER A 33 2.84 -5.27 -4.23
CA SER A 33 2.22 -6.45 -4.83
C SER A 33 1.43 -6.00 -6.05
N SER A 34 1.95 -6.34 -7.23
CA SER A 34 1.33 -5.99 -8.52
C SER A 34 0.38 -7.09 -8.99
N GLN A 35 -0.73 -6.69 -9.60
CA GLN A 35 -1.74 -7.56 -10.18
C GLN A 35 -1.64 -7.66 -11.72
N ILE A 36 -0.52 -7.23 -12.32
CA ILE A 36 -0.33 -7.22 -13.79
C ILE A 36 -0.64 -8.60 -14.40
N GLU A 37 -0.10 -9.69 -13.83
CA GLU A 37 -0.25 -11.05 -14.39
C GLU A 37 -1.72 -11.51 -14.45
N ILE A 38 -2.55 -11.12 -13.47
CA ILE A 38 -3.97 -11.49 -13.48
C ILE A 38 -4.76 -10.63 -14.48
N HIS A 39 -4.49 -9.33 -14.57
CA HIS A 39 -5.20 -8.41 -15.47
C HIS A 39 -4.80 -8.56 -16.94
N GLN A 40 -3.57 -9.02 -17.23
CA GLN A 40 -3.12 -9.34 -18.59
C GLN A 40 -4.06 -10.31 -19.32
N LYS A 41 -4.67 -11.26 -18.60
CA LYS A 41 -5.63 -12.23 -19.15
C LYS A 41 -6.91 -11.59 -19.68
N TYR A 42 -7.23 -10.38 -19.22
CA TYR A 42 -8.44 -9.65 -19.57
C TYR A 42 -8.17 -8.45 -20.49
N GLY A 43 -6.90 -8.20 -20.85
CA GLY A 43 -6.50 -7.07 -21.69
C GLY A 43 -6.61 -5.70 -21.01
N GLY A 44 -6.79 -5.67 -19.68
CA GLY A 44 -6.93 -4.44 -18.91
C GLY A 44 -7.33 -4.73 -17.46
N VAL A 45 -7.31 -3.68 -16.62
CA VAL A 45 -7.67 -3.79 -15.20
C VAL A 45 -9.15 -4.08 -15.06
N VAL A 46 -9.49 -5.18 -14.38
CA VAL A 46 -10.85 -5.52 -13.99
C VAL A 46 -11.10 -5.00 -12.57
N PRO A 47 -11.95 -3.97 -12.35
CA PRO A 47 -12.04 -3.27 -11.06
C PRO A 47 -12.42 -4.16 -9.88
N GLU A 48 -13.32 -5.12 -10.07
CA GLU A 48 -13.74 -6.06 -9.02
C GLU A 48 -12.60 -7.00 -8.61
N ILE A 49 -11.83 -7.51 -9.59
CA ILE A 49 -10.65 -8.35 -9.30
C ILE A 49 -9.61 -7.53 -8.54
N ALA A 50 -9.41 -6.28 -8.94
CA ALA A 50 -8.44 -5.42 -8.29
C ALA A 50 -8.76 -5.16 -6.83
N SER A 51 -10.01 -4.81 -6.55
CA SER A 51 -10.52 -4.60 -5.19
C SER A 51 -10.31 -5.84 -4.29
N ARG A 52 -10.63 -7.04 -4.79
CA ARG A 52 -10.41 -8.29 -4.04
C ARG A 52 -8.94 -8.58 -3.77
N LYS A 53 -8.07 -8.32 -4.76
CA LYS A 53 -6.63 -8.52 -4.60
C LYS A 53 -5.99 -7.55 -3.61
N HIS A 54 -6.52 -6.33 -3.47
CA HIS A 54 -6.10 -5.46 -2.37
C HIS A 54 -6.47 -6.05 -1.01
N ILE A 55 -7.71 -6.53 -0.83
CA ILE A 55 -8.17 -7.12 0.44
C ILE A 55 -7.30 -8.32 0.85
N GLU A 56 -6.98 -9.19 -0.11
CA GLU A 56 -6.14 -10.37 0.12
C GLU A 56 -4.70 -10.00 0.56
N ASN A 57 -4.16 -8.88 0.04
CA ASN A 57 -2.73 -8.55 0.20
C ASN A 57 -2.43 -7.46 1.22
N ILE A 58 -3.37 -6.58 1.57
CA ILE A 58 -3.08 -5.34 2.31
C ILE A 58 -2.34 -5.59 3.63
N ASN A 59 -2.80 -6.55 4.44
CA ASN A 59 -2.16 -6.89 5.72
C ASN A 59 -0.76 -7.48 5.53
N ILE A 60 -0.55 -8.30 4.49
CA ILE A 60 0.74 -8.92 4.17
C ILE A 60 1.74 -7.84 3.77
N ILE A 61 1.30 -6.87 2.96
CA ILE A 61 2.16 -5.80 2.45
C ILE A 61 2.53 -4.81 3.55
N ILE A 62 1.59 -4.47 4.44
CA ILE A 62 1.87 -3.64 5.62
C ILE A 62 2.88 -4.32 6.55
N ASP A 63 2.67 -5.60 6.89
CA ASP A 63 3.58 -6.35 7.76
C ASP A 63 5.00 -6.42 7.17
N ARG A 64 5.12 -6.68 5.86
CA ARG A 64 6.40 -6.65 5.15
C ARG A 64 7.06 -5.28 5.19
N ALA A 65 6.32 -4.20 4.94
CA ALA A 65 6.85 -2.84 4.98
C ALA A 65 7.37 -2.45 6.37
N LEU A 66 6.67 -2.86 7.43
CA LEU A 66 7.12 -2.67 8.82
C LEU A 66 8.39 -3.48 9.11
N LYS A 67 8.42 -4.77 8.72
CA LYS A 67 9.61 -5.64 8.88
C LYS A 67 10.84 -5.11 8.15
N GLU A 68 10.71 -4.74 6.88
CA GLU A 68 11.82 -4.23 6.07
C GLU A 68 12.37 -2.90 6.60
N SER A 69 11.50 -2.03 7.13
CA SER A 69 11.92 -0.77 7.76
C SER A 69 12.43 -0.91 9.20
N LYS A 70 12.36 -2.13 9.77
CA LYS A 70 12.68 -2.44 11.18
C LYS A 70 11.85 -1.59 12.14
N LYS A 71 10.55 -1.48 11.86
CA LYS A 71 9.55 -0.75 12.67
C LYS A 71 8.40 -1.65 13.06
N THR A 72 7.71 -1.24 14.11
CA THR A 72 6.44 -1.81 14.56
C THR A 72 5.35 -0.75 14.46
N PHE A 73 4.08 -1.14 14.59
CA PHE A 73 2.98 -0.17 14.64
C PHE A 73 3.14 0.88 15.75
N ASN A 74 3.78 0.53 16.88
CA ASN A 74 4.04 1.46 17.98
C ASN A 74 5.05 2.57 17.63
N ASP A 75 5.84 2.39 16.56
CA ASP A 75 6.78 3.40 16.08
C ASP A 75 6.15 4.38 15.08
N ILE A 76 4.96 4.06 14.55
CA ILE A 76 4.29 4.84 13.50
C ILE A 76 3.52 6.00 14.12
N HIS A 77 3.73 7.18 13.57
CA HIS A 77 3.13 8.44 14.06
C HIS A 77 1.92 8.87 13.23
N ALA A 78 1.85 8.42 11.97
CA ALA A 78 0.75 8.72 11.07
C ALA A 78 0.59 7.60 10.04
N ILE A 79 -0.64 7.43 9.57
CA ILE A 79 -0.99 6.58 8.43
C ILE A 79 -1.48 7.50 7.32
N ALA A 80 -0.86 7.40 6.15
CA ALA A 80 -1.25 8.13 4.94
C ALA A 80 -1.82 7.12 3.94
N VAL A 81 -3.02 7.38 3.44
CA VAL A 81 -3.70 6.48 2.50
C VAL A 81 -4.10 7.26 1.26
N THR A 82 -4.16 6.59 0.12
CA THR A 82 -4.59 7.21 -1.13
C THR A 82 -6.09 7.45 -1.11
N TYR A 83 -6.48 8.72 -1.02
CA TYR A 83 -7.88 9.13 -1.08
C TYR A 83 -8.46 9.10 -2.50
N GLY A 84 -7.63 9.43 -3.49
CA GLY A 84 -8.01 9.47 -4.90
C GLY A 84 -7.15 10.43 -5.73
N PRO A 85 -7.34 10.47 -7.06
CA PRO A 85 -8.32 9.69 -7.85
C PRO A 85 -7.98 8.18 -7.92
N GLY A 86 -8.94 7.34 -8.30
CA GLY A 86 -8.74 5.88 -8.41
C GLY A 86 -10.03 5.07 -8.59
N LEU A 87 -9.89 3.75 -8.62
CA LEU A 87 -11.02 2.80 -8.68
C LEU A 87 -11.71 2.74 -7.32
N VAL A 88 -13.00 3.08 -7.27
CA VAL A 88 -13.74 3.24 -6.00
C VAL A 88 -13.64 2.01 -5.08
N GLY A 89 -13.75 0.80 -5.63
CA GLY A 89 -13.64 -0.43 -4.84
C GLY A 89 -12.24 -0.68 -4.29
N ALA A 90 -11.21 -0.24 -5.01
CA ALA A 90 -9.81 -0.40 -4.63
C ALA A 90 -9.41 0.65 -3.56
N LEU A 91 -9.85 1.90 -3.75
CA LEU A 91 -9.66 2.99 -2.79
C LEU A 91 -10.29 2.68 -1.42
N LEU A 92 -11.47 2.04 -1.39
CA LEU A 92 -12.15 1.69 -0.14
C LEU A 92 -11.39 0.68 0.75
N VAL A 93 -10.42 -0.05 0.18
CA VAL A 93 -9.66 -1.06 0.91
C VAL A 93 -8.51 -0.46 1.71
N GLY A 94 -7.90 0.62 1.19
CA GLY A 94 -6.76 1.31 1.78
C GLY A 94 -7.17 2.29 2.87
#